data_AF-A0A9E3DI06-F1
#
_entry.id   AF-A0A9E3DI06-F1
#
_cell.length_a   1.000
_cell.length_b   1.000
_cell.length_c   1.000
_cell.angle_alpha   90.00
_cell.angle_beta   90.00
_cell.angle_gamma   90.00
#
_symmetry.space_group_name_H-M   'P 1'
#
loop_
_entity.id
_entity.type
_entity.pdbx_description
1 polymer ?
#
loop_
_entity_poly.entity_id
_entity_poly.type
_entity_poly.pdbx_seq_one_letter_code
_entity_poly.pdbx_strand_id
1 'polypeptide(L)'
;MKPVTVWTIGHSTLPIHQFLEVLNAHGIAHLADVRTVPRSRHNPQFGREALSESLARAGIEYMHVPGLGGLRRPRPDSPNDGW
;
A
#
# COMPACT_ATOMS: atom_id res chain seq x y z
N MET A 1 2.87 19.85 17.97
CA MET A 1 3.14 19.07 16.73
C MET A 1 1.89 19.08 15.88
N LYS A 2 2.00 19.19 14.56
CA LYS A 2 0.84 18.97 13.67
C LYS A 2 0.48 17.47 13.70
N PRO A 3 -0.83 17.11 13.68
CA PRO A 3 -1.24 15.73 13.60
C PRO A 3 -0.73 15.09 12.30
N VAL A 4 -0.33 13.83 12.37
CA VAL A 4 0.02 13.03 11.19
C VAL A 4 -1.27 12.56 10.53
N THR A 5 -1.44 12.87 9.25
CA THR A 5 -2.55 12.37 8.44
C THR A 5 -2.14 11.09 7.74
N VAL A 6 -2.91 10.02 7.91
CA VAL A 6 -2.70 8.74 7.22
C VAL A 6 -3.85 8.50 6.25
N TRP A 7 -3.52 8.18 5.01
CA TRP A 7 -4.47 7.81 3.96
C TRP A 7 -4.37 6.31 3.70
N THR A 8 -5.51 5.69 3.38
CA THR A 8 -5.56 4.28 2.98
C THR A 8 -6.01 4.18 1.53
N ILE A 9 -5.36 3.32 0.75
CA ILE A 9 -5.72 3.06 -0.64
C ILE A 9 -5.61 1.57 -0.95
N GLY A 10 -6.61 1.04 -1.63
CA GLY A 10 -6.54 -0.26 -2.29
C GLY A 10 -6.30 -0.07 -3.79
N HIS A 11 -5.50 -0.93 -4.41
CA HIS A 11 -5.19 -0.79 -5.83
C HIS A 11 -6.24 -1.39 -6.79
N SER A 12 -7.13 -2.26 -6.28
CA SER A 12 -8.13 -2.97 -7.10
C SER A 12 -7.50 -3.58 -8.36
N THR A 13 -8.12 -3.37 -9.53
CA THR A 13 -7.59 -3.65 -10.88
C THR A 13 -7.18 -2.38 -11.62
N LEU A 14 -6.87 -1.28 -10.90
CA LEU A 14 -6.50 -0.02 -11.53
C LEU A 14 -5.23 -0.21 -12.38
N PRO A 15 -5.17 0.40 -13.58
CA PRO A 15 -3.92 0.61 -14.27
C PRO A 15 -2.95 1.42 -13.39
N ILE A 16 -1.64 1.16 -13.53
CA ILE A 16 -0.63 1.82 -12.68
C ILE A 16 -0.66 3.35 -12.80
N HIS A 17 -0.93 3.90 -14.00
CA HIS A 17 -0.98 5.35 -14.19
C HIS A 17 -2.12 6.02 -13.40
N GLN A 18 -3.33 5.44 -13.42
CA GLN A 18 -4.47 5.94 -12.63
C GLN A 18 -4.20 5.85 -11.13
N PHE A 19 -3.53 4.78 -10.69
CA PHE A 19 -3.13 4.66 -9.29
C PHE A 19 -2.18 5.77 -8.87
N LEU A 20 -1.17 6.10 -9.70
CA LEU A 20 -0.24 7.20 -9.46
C LEU A 20 -0.93 8.57 -9.49
N GLU A 21 -1.89 8.77 -10.40
CA GLU A 21 -2.71 10.00 -10.46
C GLU A 21 -3.46 10.22 -9.15
N VAL A 22 -4.06 9.19 -8.56
CA VAL A 22 -4.74 9.29 -7.25
C VAL A 22 -3.75 9.68 -6.16
N LEU A 23 -2.57 9.05 -6.11
CA LEU A 23 -1.55 9.41 -5.12
C LEU A 23 -1.11 10.88 -5.25
N ASN A 24 -0.87 11.33 -6.48
CA ASN A 24 -0.46 12.70 -6.78
C ASN A 24 -1.56 13.73 -6.46
N ALA A 25 -2.81 13.43 -6.78
CA ALA A 25 -3.96 14.29 -6.48
C ALA A 25 -4.10 14.56 -4.98
N HIS A 26 -3.66 13.63 -4.13
CA HIS A 26 -3.65 13.76 -2.67
C HIS A 26 -2.28 14.19 -2.10
N GLY A 27 -1.29 14.49 -2.94
CA GLY A 27 0.04 14.92 -2.50
C GLY A 27 0.79 13.86 -1.69
N ILE A 28 0.57 12.57 -1.97
CA ILE A 28 1.22 11.48 -1.25
C ILE A 28 2.69 11.37 -1.67
N ALA A 29 3.60 11.58 -0.72
CA ALA A 29 5.04 11.45 -0.95
C ALA A 29 5.62 10.09 -0.53
N HIS A 30 4.93 9.36 0.36
CA HIS A 30 5.37 8.06 0.86
C HIS A 30 4.22 7.05 0.81
N LEU A 31 4.49 5.85 0.28
CA LEU A 31 3.58 4.72 0.27
C LEU A 31 4.13 3.59 1.16
N ALA A 32 3.41 3.27 2.22
CA ALA A 32 3.68 2.13 3.09
C ALA A 32 2.84 0.92 2.65
N ASP A 33 3.49 -0.10 2.11
CA ASP A 33 2.86 -1.36 1.73
C ASP A 33 2.84 -2.32 2.91
N VAL A 34 1.64 -2.52 3.47
CA VAL A 34 1.44 -3.37 4.65
C VAL A 34 1.14 -4.83 4.30
N ARG A 35 1.18 -5.20 3.02
CA ARG A 35 0.86 -6.57 2.57
C ARG A 35 1.96 -7.53 3.02
N THR A 36 1.59 -8.62 3.69
CA THR A 36 2.54 -9.68 4.09
C THR A 36 3.27 -10.26 2.86
N VAL A 37 2.54 -10.42 1.75
CA VAL A 37 3.08 -10.88 0.47
C VAL A 37 2.73 -9.85 -0.61
N PRO A 38 3.62 -8.90 -0.94
CA PRO A 38 3.38 -7.85 -1.93
C PRO A 38 3.59 -8.40 -3.35
N ARG A 39 2.87 -9.46 -3.71
CA ARG A 39 2.87 -10.07 -5.04
C ARG A 39 1.44 -10.31 -5.51
N SER A 40 1.21 -10.14 -6.79
CA SER A 40 -0.08 -10.43 -7.41
C SER A 40 0.14 -11.02 -8.79
N ARG A 41 -0.49 -12.18 -9.04
CA ARG A 41 -0.47 -12.81 -10.37
C ARG A 41 -1.43 -12.10 -11.34
N HIS A 42 -2.56 -11.61 -10.84
CA HIS A 42 -3.57 -10.93 -11.65
C HIS A 42 -3.22 -9.48 -11.95
N ASN A 43 -2.53 -8.80 -11.02
CA ASN A 43 -2.10 -7.42 -11.18
C ASN A 43 -0.57 -7.30 -10.96
N PRO A 44 0.25 -7.80 -11.90
CA PRO A 44 1.71 -7.84 -11.75
C PRO A 44 2.35 -6.46 -11.55
N GLN A 45 1.71 -5.37 -12.02
CA GLN A 45 2.13 -3.99 -11.79
C GLN A 45 2.14 -3.58 -10.31
N PHE A 46 1.39 -4.29 -9.45
CA PHE A 46 1.38 -4.08 -8.00
C PHE A 46 2.24 -5.12 -7.25
N GLY A 47 3.08 -5.89 -7.96
CA GLY A 47 4.18 -6.62 -7.36
C GLY A 47 5.24 -5.64 -6.83
N ARG A 48 5.92 -6.00 -5.73
CA ARG A 48 6.88 -5.14 -5.02
C ARG A 48 7.86 -4.44 -5.95
N GLU A 49 8.52 -5.18 -6.84
CA GLU A 49 9.55 -4.65 -7.73
C GLU A 49 8.95 -3.63 -8.72
N ALA A 50 7.90 -4.02 -9.44
CA ALA A 50 7.25 -3.17 -10.44
C ALA A 50 6.60 -1.92 -9.84
N LEU A 51 5.99 -2.07 -8.65
CA LEU A 51 5.38 -0.97 -7.93
C LEU A 51 6.44 0.01 -7.42
N SER A 52 7.51 -0.50 -6.81
CA SER A 52 8.61 0.33 -6.32
C SER A 52 9.24 1.15 -7.45
N GLU A 53 9.43 0.55 -8.62
CA GLU A 53 9.98 1.24 -9.79
C GLU A 53 9.05 2.34 -10.31
N SER A 54 7.75 2.06 -10.35
CA SER A 54 6.72 3.01 -10.82
C SER A 54 6.56 4.19 -9.87
N LEU A 55 6.61 3.94 -8.55
CA LEU A 55 6.57 4.98 -7.52
C LEU A 55 7.85 5.82 -7.55
N ALA A 56 9.03 5.21 -7.69
CA ALA A 56 10.29 5.93 -7.81
C ALA A 56 10.30 6.89 -9.01
N ARG A 57 9.79 6.46 -10.17
CA ARG A 57 9.62 7.34 -11.34
C ARG A 57 8.66 8.51 -11.09
N ALA A 58 7.67 8.31 -10.22
CA ALA A 58 6.73 9.36 -9.82
C ALA A 58 7.24 10.23 -8.66
N GLY A 59 8.44 9.99 -8.14
CA GLY A 59 8.98 10.70 -6.98
C GLY A 59 8.33 10.33 -5.65
N ILE A 60 7.67 9.16 -5.58
CA ILE A 60 7.01 8.64 -4.38
C ILE A 60 7.91 7.57 -3.75
N GLU A 61 8.21 7.71 -2.47
CA GLU A 61 8.99 6.72 -1.75
C GLU A 61 8.14 5.50 -1.41
N TYR A 62 8.72 4.31 -1.60
CA TYR A 62 8.07 3.04 -1.29
C TYR A 62 8.73 2.37 -0.08
N MET A 63 7.93 1.97 0.90
CA MET A 63 8.38 1.18 2.04
C MET A 63 7.49 -0.05 2.22
N HIS A 64 8.11 -1.23 2.31
CA HIS A 64 7.39 -2.46 2.65
C HIS A 64 7.40 -2.66 4.17
N VAL A 65 6.22 -2.69 4.79
CA VAL A 65 6.03 -2.79 6.25
C VAL A 65 5.09 -3.96 6.59
N PRO A 66 5.53 -5.21 6.41
CA PRO A 66 4.69 -6.39 6.56
C PRO A 66 4.20 -6.60 8.00
N GLY A 67 4.84 -5.99 9.01
CA GLY A 67 4.41 -6.08 10.41
C GLY A 67 3.11 -5.34 10.74
N LEU A 68 2.63 -4.46 9.86
CA LEU A 68 1.44 -3.64 10.08
C LEU A 68 0.16 -4.19 9.45
N GLY A 69 0.22 -5.24 8.63
CA GLY A 69 -0.95 -5.78 7.93
C GLY A 69 -0.87 -7.27 7.65
N GLY A 70 -1.98 -7.83 7.12
CA GLY A 70 -2.13 -9.17 6.52
C GLY A 70 -1.77 -10.39 7.39
N LEU A 71 -2.47 -11.51 7.19
CA LEU A 71 -2.10 -12.84 7.75
C LEU A 71 -1.70 -12.84 9.24
N ARG A 72 -2.29 -11.96 10.04
CA ARG A 72 -2.06 -11.90 11.49
C ARG A 72 -3.01 -12.88 12.15
N ARG A 73 -2.51 -13.61 13.15
CA ARG A 73 -3.40 -14.35 14.05
C ARG A 73 -4.21 -13.32 14.86
N PRO A 74 -5.55 -13.36 14.82
CA PRO A 74 -6.36 -12.52 15.68
C PRO A 74 -5.97 -12.75 17.14
N ARG A 75 -5.93 -11.67 17.93
CA ARG A 75 -5.77 -11.82 19.38
C ARG A 75 -7.12 -12.23 19.98
N PRO A 76 -7.15 -13.07 21.03
CA PRO A 76 -8.41 -13.48 21.67
C PRO A 76 -9.25 -12.31 22.20
N ASP A 77 -8.61 -11.18 22.52
CA ASP A 77 -9.20 -9.95 23.05
C ASP A 77 -9.37 -8.85 21.99
N SER A 78 -9.12 -9.17 20.71
CA SER A 78 -9.24 -8.20 19.63
C SER A 78 -10.72 -7.86 19.40
N PRO A 79 -11.10 -6.56 19.35
CA PRO A 79 -12.44 -6.18 18.90
C PRO A 79 -12.63 -6.44 17.40
N ASN A 80 -11.55 -6.73 16.66
CA ASN A 80 -11.57 -7.19 15.28
C ASN A 80 -11.43 -8.72 15.30
N ASP A 81 -12.52 -9.42 15.03
CA ASP A 81 -12.71 -10.88 15.04
C ASP A 81 -12.08 -11.60 13.84
N GLY A 82 -11.56 -10.84 12.86
CA GLY A 82 -10.92 -11.36 11.66
C GLY A 82 -11.90 -11.41 10.50
N TRP A 83 -11.54 -10.74 9.40
CA TRP A 83 -12.23 -10.82 8.11
C TRP A 83 -11.69 -11.99 7.29
#